data_AF-A0A955NUE5-F1
#
_entry.id   AF-A0A955NUE5-F1
#
_cell.length_a   1.000
_cell.length_b   1.000
_cell.length_c   1.000
_cell.angle_alpha   90.00
_cell.angle_beta   90.00
_cell.angle_gamma   90.00
#
_symmetry.space_group_name_H-M   'P 1'
#
loop_
_entity.id
_entity.type
_entity.pdbx_description
1 polymer ?
#
loop_
_entity_poly.entity_id
_entity_poly.type
_entity_poly.pdbx_seq_one_letter_code
_entity_poly.pdbx_strand_id
1 'polypeptide(L)'
;MALTSRKLFHGLPVLVLLLALIAEVAPSQSFDREVPRRVRRSSNIESKIFRGNWWDYYNRGIRKFDEGDLVGAEADFREAIKYKSEGGPRARTYGVRFQEYFPYAELGAVLFEQGKYTEAIPILQKSLRTTQLEQSRFYLHEARKQAALSSPIDQYRPSLELLEPIQGIITNRGSILVRGVANDDLYVDSIVVQGQDLIIDYAQDRIDFETEVPLPRNTNEITVTVTDLVGRTASQSVIVQVDREGPVFSLRELKVSPTGTSASLTGTAFDPNGVQSIRVGQSDLAIQKGTSQTIDLKVDLEPGQSAIQVELADGFGNTTRALLDLTQKSGSAKPFGAIRVAALGFDPRWLVGAGASAPRIEF
;
A
#
# COMPACT_ATOMS: atom_id res chain seq x y z
N MET A 1 -52.10 8.13 -57.63
CA MET A 1 -51.03 9.09 -57.94
C MET A 1 -50.31 9.40 -56.63
N ALA A 2 -49.01 9.10 -56.56
CA ALA A 2 -47.97 9.62 -55.64
C ALA A 2 -48.27 9.69 -54.12
N LEU A 3 -47.58 8.88 -53.29
CA LEU A 3 -46.42 9.28 -52.44
C LEU A 3 -46.86 10.20 -51.27
N THR A 4 -46.55 9.95 -49.99
CA THR A 4 -45.25 9.56 -49.44
C THR A 4 -45.36 9.19 -47.95
N SER A 5 -44.55 8.21 -47.56
CA SER A 5 -44.14 7.77 -46.23
C SER A 5 -43.65 8.90 -45.29
N ARG A 6 -43.94 8.78 -43.98
CA ARG A 6 -42.94 8.95 -42.92
C ARG A 6 -43.34 8.23 -41.62
N LYS A 7 -42.46 7.32 -41.19
CA LYS A 7 -42.55 6.46 -40.00
C LYS A 7 -42.41 7.29 -38.71
N LEU A 8 -43.27 7.02 -37.73
CA LEU A 8 -43.08 7.37 -36.32
C LEU A 8 -42.10 6.37 -35.69
N PHE A 9 -40.95 6.83 -35.21
CA PHE A 9 -40.11 6.10 -34.27
C PHE A 9 -40.42 6.60 -32.86
N HIS A 10 -40.88 5.70 -31.99
CA HIS A 10 -41.02 5.94 -30.56
C HIS A 10 -39.63 5.91 -29.91
N GLY A 11 -39.19 7.05 -29.39
CA GLY A 11 -38.05 7.12 -28.47
C GLY A 11 -38.51 6.77 -27.05
N LEU A 12 -37.98 5.68 -26.49
CA LEU A 12 -38.01 5.42 -25.06
C LEU A 12 -37.13 6.45 -24.33
N PRO A 13 -37.55 7.02 -23.19
CA PRO A 13 -36.64 7.74 -22.33
C PRO A 13 -35.83 6.74 -21.50
N VAL A 14 -34.50 6.76 -21.66
CA VAL A 14 -33.55 6.07 -20.77
C VAL A 14 -33.48 6.87 -19.47
N LEU A 15 -34.13 6.35 -18.44
CA LEU A 15 -34.06 6.86 -17.08
C LEU A 15 -32.73 6.41 -16.46
N VAL A 16 -31.72 7.27 -16.48
CA VAL A 16 -30.46 7.06 -15.75
C VAL A 16 -30.71 7.41 -14.29
N LEU A 17 -30.95 6.39 -13.46
CA LEU A 17 -30.99 6.51 -12.00
C LEU A 17 -29.55 6.59 -11.49
N LEU A 18 -29.12 7.81 -11.16
CA LEU A 18 -27.85 8.08 -10.49
C LEU A 18 -28.05 7.79 -8.99
N LEU A 19 -27.78 6.54 -8.59
CA LEU A 19 -27.69 6.16 -7.19
C LEU A 19 -26.38 6.72 -6.61
N ALA A 20 -26.47 7.87 -5.96
CA ALA A 20 -25.40 8.39 -5.12
C ALA A 20 -25.29 7.48 -3.89
N LEU A 21 -24.31 6.57 -3.91
CA LEU A 21 -23.91 5.82 -2.73
C LEU A 21 -23.20 6.80 -1.80
N ILE A 22 -23.94 7.36 -0.84
CA ILE A 22 -23.34 8.08 0.28
C ILE A 22 -22.63 7.00 1.11
N ALA A 23 -21.33 6.84 0.90
CA ALA A 23 -20.49 6.15 1.85
C ALA A 23 -20.54 6.97 3.14
N GLU A 24 -21.20 6.44 4.17
CA GLU A 24 -20.96 6.87 5.54
C GLU A 24 -19.47 6.69 5.80
N VAL A 25 -18.74 7.81 5.72
CA VAL A 25 -17.39 7.91 6.25
C VAL A 25 -17.57 7.69 7.74
N ALA A 26 -17.29 6.47 8.19
CA ALA A 26 -17.09 6.20 9.60
C ALA A 26 -16.10 7.27 10.10
N PRO A 27 -16.38 7.97 11.21
CA PRO A 27 -15.44 8.93 11.74
C PRO A 27 -14.11 8.21 11.88
N SER A 28 -13.10 8.70 11.15
CA SER A 28 -11.73 8.28 11.39
C SER A 28 -11.52 8.34 12.89
N GLN A 29 -10.99 7.27 13.49
CA GLN A 29 -10.53 7.36 14.86
C GLN A 29 -9.44 8.41 14.85
N SER A 30 -9.80 9.68 15.05
CA SER A 30 -8.86 10.69 15.46
C SER A 30 -8.25 10.10 16.70
N PHE A 31 -6.98 9.71 16.62
CA PHE A 31 -6.19 9.51 17.80
C PHE A 31 -6.37 10.80 18.60
N ASP A 32 -7.21 10.75 19.63
CA ASP A 32 -7.24 11.76 20.69
C ASP A 32 -5.84 11.68 21.27
N ARG A 33 -4.92 12.46 20.68
CA ARG A 33 -3.56 12.60 21.15
C ARG A 33 -3.72 13.29 22.49
N GLU A 34 -3.79 12.51 23.57
CA GLU A 34 -3.72 13.05 24.92
C GLU A 34 -2.53 14.01 24.94
N VAL A 35 -2.75 15.24 25.44
CA VAL A 35 -1.67 16.22 25.59
C VAL A 35 -0.53 15.49 26.30
N PRO A 36 0.61 15.24 25.62
CA PRO A 36 1.64 14.40 26.19
C PRO A 36 2.02 15.05 27.51
N ARG A 37 1.94 14.27 28.60
CA ARG A 37 2.28 14.78 29.93
C ARG A 37 3.59 15.51 29.79
N ARG A 38 3.58 16.84 30.00
CA ARG A 38 4.80 17.64 30.15
C ARG A 38 5.67 16.80 31.06
N VAL A 39 6.78 16.31 30.53
CA VAL A 39 7.63 15.39 31.29
C VAL A 39 7.89 16.17 32.58
N ARG A 40 7.39 15.67 33.73
CA ARG A 40 7.64 16.30 35.03
C ARG A 40 9.10 16.02 35.32
N ARG A 41 9.96 16.79 34.65
CA ARG A 41 11.40 16.67 34.62
C ARG A 41 11.87 17.24 35.94
N SER A 42 12.30 16.31 36.79
CA SER A 42 12.64 16.52 38.19
C SER A 42 13.16 17.93 38.47
N SER A 43 12.36 18.71 39.20
CA SER A 43 12.70 20.01 39.77
C SER A 43 13.74 19.90 40.89
N ASN A 44 14.75 19.04 40.74
CA ASN A 44 15.78 18.81 41.75
C ASN A 44 16.97 19.77 41.61
N ILE A 45 16.71 21.02 41.21
CA ILE A 45 17.68 22.10 41.34
C ILE A 45 16.95 23.33 41.87
N GLU A 46 16.67 23.30 43.18
CA GLU A 46 16.40 24.50 43.97
C GLU A 46 17.67 25.38 43.98
N SER A 47 17.88 26.21 42.95
CA SER A 47 18.55 27.49 43.21
C SER A 47 17.48 28.46 43.70
N LYS A 48 17.31 28.57 45.01
CA LYS A 48 16.44 29.61 45.63
C LYS A 48 16.89 31.04 45.33
N ILE A 49 18.04 31.21 44.66
CA ILE A 49 18.67 32.50 44.37
C ILE A 49 18.80 32.64 42.85
N PHE A 50 18.16 33.66 42.30
CA PHE A 50 18.26 34.03 40.89
C PHE A 50 19.58 34.77 40.63
N ARG A 51 20.46 34.21 39.80
CA ARG A 51 21.78 34.78 39.49
C ARG A 51 21.91 35.26 38.04
N GLY A 52 20.83 35.18 37.25
CA GLY A 52 20.81 35.61 35.86
C GLY A 52 21.54 34.69 34.88
N ASN A 53 21.79 33.43 35.24
CA ASN A 53 22.33 32.45 34.29
C ASN A 53 21.20 31.84 33.44
N TRP A 54 21.56 31.21 32.31
CA TRP A 54 20.58 30.59 31.40
C TRP A 54 19.64 29.60 32.11
N TRP A 55 20.16 28.80 33.06
CA TRP A 55 19.34 27.83 33.80
C TRP A 55 18.44 28.49 34.85
N ASP A 56 18.80 29.67 35.37
CA ASP A 56 17.94 30.41 36.32
C ASP A 56 16.71 30.94 35.58
N TYR A 57 16.91 31.50 34.38
CA TYR A 57 15.83 31.91 33.48
C TYR A 57 14.99 30.71 33.06
N TYR A 58 15.60 29.63 32.58
CA TYR A 58 14.87 28.43 32.14
C TYR A 58 14.01 27.84 33.28
N ASN A 59 14.59 27.64 34.47
CA ASN A 59 13.86 27.06 35.60
C ASN A 59 12.76 28.00 36.13
N ARG A 60 12.93 29.32 36.05
CA ARG A 60 11.87 30.30 36.38
C ARG A 60 10.76 30.28 35.32
N GLY A 61 11.12 30.17 34.04
CA GLY A 61 10.17 30.02 32.94
C GLY A 61 9.28 28.78 33.10
N ILE A 62 9.87 27.64 33.48
CA ILE A 62 9.10 26.42 33.79
C ILE A 62 8.09 26.66 34.91
N ARG A 63 8.51 27.24 36.04
CA ARG A 63 7.60 27.52 37.17
C ARG A 63 6.46 28.44 36.77
N LYS A 64 6.77 29.53 36.06
CA LYS A 64 5.75 30.46 35.56
C LYS A 64 4.79 29.79 34.60
N PHE A 65 5.29 28.90 33.74
CA PHE A 65 4.44 28.15 32.83
C PHE A 65 3.52 27.18 33.59
N ASP A 66 4.00 26.55 34.66
CA ASP A 66 3.19 25.69 35.53
C ASP A 66 2.17 26.49 36.37
N GLU A 67 2.49 27.74 36.70
CA GLU A 67 1.60 28.69 37.40
C GLU A 67 0.59 29.38 36.45
N GLY A 68 0.73 29.21 35.13
CA GLY A 68 -0.12 29.85 34.12
C GLY A 68 0.30 31.27 33.72
N ASP A 69 1.41 31.79 34.24
CA ASP A 69 2.02 33.05 33.78
C ASP A 69 2.75 32.82 32.44
N LEU A 70 1.96 32.70 31.37
CA LEU A 70 2.46 32.42 30.03
C LEU A 70 3.38 33.54 29.51
N VAL A 71 3.04 34.81 29.77
CA VAL A 71 3.81 35.97 29.29
C VAL A 71 5.17 36.03 29.99
N GLY A 72 5.19 35.84 31.31
CA GLY A 72 6.43 35.80 32.07
C GLY A 72 7.28 34.58 31.76
N ALA A 73 6.68 33.43 31.46
CA ALA A 73 7.38 32.23 31.03
C ALA A 73 8.04 32.43 29.66
N GLU A 74 7.33 33.02 28.69
CA GLU A 74 7.87 33.36 27.37
C GLU A 74 9.12 34.23 27.49
N ALA A 75 9.03 35.31 28.28
CA ALA A 75 10.15 36.22 28.50
C ALA A 75 11.39 35.50 29.07
N ASP A 76 11.17 34.63 30.05
CA ASP A 76 12.24 33.86 30.68
C ASP A 76 12.87 32.83 29.72
N PHE A 77 12.06 32.13 28.91
CA PHE A 77 12.61 31.21 27.91
C PHE A 77 13.38 31.92 26.81
N ARG A 78 12.89 33.07 26.33
CA ARG A 78 13.62 33.88 25.33
C ARG A 78 14.97 34.36 25.87
N GLU A 79 15.02 34.80 27.13
CA GLU A 79 16.28 35.22 27.74
C GLU A 79 17.22 34.03 27.95
N ALA A 80 16.72 32.86 28.39
CA ALA A 80 17.53 31.64 28.48
C ALA A 80 18.16 31.26 27.12
N ILE A 81 17.39 31.32 26.03
CA ILE A 81 17.86 31.03 24.66
C ILE A 81 18.96 32.00 24.23
N LYS A 82 18.85 33.28 24.59
CA LYS A 82 19.86 34.30 24.29
C LYS A 82 21.20 34.00 24.97
N TYR A 83 21.18 33.51 26.21
CA TYR A 83 22.40 33.08 26.90
C TYR A 83 22.93 31.73 26.39
N LYS A 84 22.04 30.79 26.09
CA LYS A 84 22.38 29.46 25.58
C LYS A 84 21.33 28.98 24.59
N SER A 85 21.67 29.01 23.30
CA SER A 85 20.76 28.60 22.23
C SER A 85 20.72 27.08 22.02
N GLU A 86 21.72 26.35 22.47
CA GLU A 86 21.85 24.90 22.30
C GLU A 86 21.16 24.16 23.45
N GLY A 87 20.14 23.38 23.12
CA GLY A 87 19.43 22.50 24.03
C GLY A 87 19.99 21.09 24.09
N GLY A 88 19.45 20.27 24.98
CA GLY A 88 19.71 18.83 25.04
C GLY A 88 19.39 18.22 26.40
N PRO A 89 19.40 16.88 26.50
CA PRO A 89 19.09 16.17 27.74
C PRO A 89 20.16 16.35 28.83
N ARG A 90 21.36 16.83 28.46
CA ARG A 90 22.51 17.00 29.36
C ARG A 90 23.19 18.35 29.16
N ALA A 91 22.48 19.45 29.39
CA ALA A 91 23.07 20.78 29.38
C ALA A 91 23.81 21.04 30.70
N ARG A 92 25.11 21.34 30.60
CA ARG A 92 25.96 21.61 31.77
C ARG A 92 25.60 22.96 32.40
N THR A 93 25.35 22.97 33.70
CA THR A 93 25.10 24.19 34.48
C THR A 93 26.41 24.66 35.15
N TYR A 94 26.58 24.46 36.45
CA TYR A 94 27.80 24.80 37.18
C TYR A 94 28.57 23.55 37.62
N GLY A 95 29.90 23.61 37.54
CA GLY A 95 30.78 22.51 37.92
C GLY A 95 30.50 21.24 37.11
N VAL A 96 30.12 20.16 37.79
CA VAL A 96 29.79 18.85 37.19
C VAL A 96 28.29 18.58 37.11
N ARG A 97 27.45 19.61 37.30
CA ARG A 97 25.98 19.48 37.24
C ARG A 97 25.47 19.63 35.82
N PHE A 98 24.45 18.83 35.52
CA PHE A 98 23.75 18.82 34.25
C PHE A 98 22.25 18.87 34.53
N GLN A 99 21.50 19.49 33.62
CA GLN A 99 20.05 19.41 33.59
C GLN A 99 19.56 19.21 32.17
N GLU A 100 18.30 18.80 32.06
CA GLU A 100 17.58 18.87 30.79
C GLU A 100 17.32 20.33 30.45
N TYR A 101 17.52 20.67 29.18
CA TYR A 101 17.32 22.02 28.67
C TYR A 101 16.75 21.94 27.27
N PHE A 102 15.44 22.10 27.15
CA PHE A 102 14.72 22.04 25.87
C PHE A 102 13.99 23.35 25.60
N PRO A 103 14.72 24.48 25.50
CA PRO A 103 14.10 25.80 25.54
C PRO A 103 13.15 26.07 24.39
N TYR A 104 13.40 25.54 23.19
CA TYR A 104 12.49 25.69 22.05
C TYR A 104 11.22 24.86 22.20
N ALA A 105 11.29 23.69 22.86
CA ALA A 105 10.08 22.90 23.14
C ALA A 105 9.16 23.66 24.10
N GLU A 106 9.73 24.18 25.19
CA GLU A 106 8.97 24.90 26.21
C GLU A 106 8.47 26.26 25.69
N LEU A 107 9.31 27.02 24.98
CA LEU A 107 8.89 28.28 24.36
C LEU A 107 7.78 28.04 23.33
N GLY A 108 7.90 27.00 22.51
CA GLY A 108 6.89 26.62 21.53
C GLY A 108 5.55 26.27 22.18
N ALA A 109 5.58 25.51 23.27
CA ALA A 109 4.38 25.18 24.05
C ALA A 109 3.74 26.43 24.69
N VAL A 110 4.54 27.32 25.29
CA VAL A 110 4.03 28.58 25.85
C VAL A 110 3.38 29.45 24.77
N LEU A 111 4.01 29.60 23.61
CA LEU A 111 3.45 30.38 22.49
C LEU A 111 2.14 29.78 21.98
N PHE A 112 2.06 28.44 21.91
CA PHE A 112 0.82 27.75 21.56
C PHE A 112 -0.30 28.03 22.57
N GLU A 113 -0.04 27.90 23.87
CA GLU A 113 -1.01 28.15 24.94
C GLU A 113 -1.48 29.62 24.99
N GLN A 114 -0.65 30.55 24.50
CA GLN A 114 -1.05 31.95 24.31
C GLN A 114 -1.89 32.20 23.04
N GLY A 115 -2.14 31.18 22.21
CA GLY A 115 -2.79 31.31 20.91
C GLY A 115 -1.90 31.90 19.81
N LYS A 116 -0.59 32.07 20.06
CA LYS A 116 0.38 32.61 19.10
C LYS A 116 0.89 31.51 18.15
N TYR A 117 -0.02 30.86 17.43
CA TYR A 117 0.29 29.67 16.64
C TYR A 117 1.34 29.91 15.55
N THR A 118 1.27 31.04 14.86
CA THR A 118 2.21 31.40 13.79
C THR A 118 3.65 31.60 14.30
N GLU A 119 3.82 32.09 15.53
CA GLU A 119 5.13 32.17 16.20
C GLU A 119 5.59 30.82 16.76
N ALA A 120 4.66 29.99 17.23
CA ALA A 120 4.97 28.69 17.82
C ALA A 120 5.54 27.70 16.79
N ILE A 121 4.98 27.66 15.58
CA ILE A 121 5.37 26.72 14.50
C ILE A 121 6.89 26.71 14.23
N PRO A 122 7.55 27.84 13.89
CA PRO A 122 8.98 27.84 13.58
C PRO A 122 9.86 27.48 14.80
N ILE A 123 9.41 27.79 16.01
CA ILE A 123 10.09 27.45 17.27
C ILE A 123 10.02 25.93 17.53
N LEU A 124 8.86 25.32 17.34
CA LEU A 124 8.65 23.88 17.51
C LEU A 124 9.38 23.07 16.42
N GLN A 125 9.37 23.54 15.17
CA GLN A 125 10.21 22.97 14.12
C GLN A 125 11.70 23.02 14.49
N LYS A 126 12.16 24.12 15.08
CA LYS A 126 13.54 24.23 15.58
C LYS A 126 13.82 23.21 16.69
N SER A 127 12.86 23.02 17.61
CA SER A 127 12.97 21.97 18.63
C SER A 127 13.16 20.59 18.01
N LEU A 128 12.33 20.20 17.03
CA LEU A 128 12.37 18.89 16.40
C LEU A 128 13.65 18.63 15.60
N ARG A 129 14.27 19.68 15.03
CA ARG A 129 15.58 19.58 14.39
C ARG A 129 16.71 19.25 15.37
N THR A 130 16.59 19.66 16.64
CA THR A 130 17.62 19.44 17.67
C THR A 130 17.35 18.18 18.50
N THR A 131 16.10 17.96 18.90
CA THR A 131 15.68 16.80 19.68
C THR A 131 14.25 16.44 19.30
N GLN A 132 14.06 15.21 18.80
CA GLN A 132 12.74 14.67 18.49
C GLN A 132 11.98 14.40 19.80
N LEU A 133 11.25 15.41 20.27
CA LEU A 133 10.41 15.33 21.46
C LEU A 133 8.96 15.17 21.06
N GLU A 134 8.27 14.18 21.64
CA GLU A 134 6.83 13.96 21.43
C GLU A 134 5.99 15.19 21.73
N GLN A 135 6.32 15.91 22.80
CA GLN A 135 5.69 17.19 23.14
C GLN A 135 5.80 18.21 21.99
N SER A 136 6.98 18.34 21.37
CA SER A 136 7.18 19.27 20.26
C SER A 136 6.43 18.84 19.00
N ARG A 137 6.31 17.52 18.74
CA ARG A 137 5.51 16.97 17.63
C ARG A 137 4.03 17.31 17.83
N PHE A 138 3.50 17.05 19.04
CA PHE A 138 2.13 17.34 19.41
C PHE A 138 1.77 18.81 19.23
N TYR A 139 2.50 19.73 19.89
CA TYR A 139 2.19 21.15 19.78
C TYR A 139 2.40 21.69 18.36
N LEU A 140 3.33 21.14 17.57
CA LEU A 140 3.53 21.58 16.20
C LEU A 140 2.31 21.23 15.34
N HIS A 141 1.79 20.02 15.50
CA HIS A 141 0.59 19.55 14.81
C HIS A 141 -0.62 20.43 15.18
N GLU A 142 -0.88 20.63 16.47
CA GLU A 142 -1.99 21.46 16.93
C GLU A 142 -1.83 22.93 16.52
N ALA A 143 -0.64 23.51 16.62
CA ALA A 143 -0.38 24.89 16.19
C ALA A 143 -0.68 25.08 14.70
N ARG A 144 -0.28 24.12 13.86
CA ARG A 144 -0.59 24.14 12.42
C ARG A 144 -2.08 24.02 12.16
N LYS A 145 -2.77 23.15 12.88
CA LYS A 145 -4.22 22.97 12.76
C LYS A 145 -4.97 24.25 13.10
N GLN A 146 -4.65 24.88 14.23
CA GLN A 146 -5.28 26.13 14.64
C GLN A 146 -4.95 27.28 13.68
N ALA A 147 -3.70 27.36 13.22
CA ALA A 147 -3.31 28.33 12.20
C ALA A 147 -4.10 28.12 10.89
N ALA A 148 -4.27 26.87 10.46
CA ALA A 148 -5.04 26.50 9.28
C ALA A 148 -6.52 26.89 9.39
N LEU A 149 -7.16 26.54 10.50
CA LEU A 149 -8.57 26.89 10.77
C LEU A 149 -8.81 28.41 10.81
N SER A 150 -7.83 29.19 11.27
CA SER A 150 -7.91 30.65 11.32
C SER A 150 -7.58 31.32 9.98
N SER A 151 -7.05 30.57 9.00
CA SER A 151 -6.61 31.11 7.72
C SER A 151 -7.80 31.21 6.75
N PRO A 152 -8.15 32.40 6.25
CA PRO A 152 -9.21 32.56 5.25
C PRO A 152 -8.82 32.03 3.85
N ILE A 153 -7.61 31.48 3.70
CA ILE A 153 -6.98 31.13 2.42
C ILE A 153 -7.29 29.69 1.99
N ASP A 154 -7.64 28.81 2.91
CA ASP A 154 -7.73 27.40 2.58
C ASP A 154 -9.05 27.06 1.87
N GLN A 155 -8.98 27.01 0.55
CA GLN A 155 -10.08 26.61 -0.33
C GLN A 155 -9.74 25.37 -1.16
N TYR A 156 -8.52 24.84 -1.04
CA TYR A 156 -8.04 23.77 -1.89
C TYR A 156 -8.07 22.44 -1.14
N ARG A 157 -8.32 21.37 -1.89
CA ARG A 157 -8.23 20.01 -1.35
C ARG A 157 -6.77 19.56 -1.47
N PRO A 158 -6.32 18.62 -0.62
CA PRO A 158 -5.01 18.01 -0.79
C PRO A 158 -4.91 17.35 -2.17
N SER A 159 -3.72 17.41 -2.76
CA SER A 159 -3.37 16.71 -3.99
C SER A 159 -2.79 15.35 -3.68
N LEU A 160 -3.15 14.36 -4.49
CA LEU A 160 -2.66 13.00 -4.40
C LEU A 160 -2.22 12.55 -5.79
N GLU A 161 -0.98 12.09 -5.90
CA GLU A 161 -0.45 11.44 -7.09
C GLU A 161 -0.04 10.01 -6.73
N LEU A 162 -0.77 9.03 -7.25
CA LEU A 162 -0.38 7.62 -7.13
C LEU A 162 0.63 7.26 -8.24
N LEU A 163 1.84 6.88 -7.82
CA LEU A 163 2.94 6.51 -8.72
C LEU A 163 2.88 5.01 -9.07
N GLU A 164 2.59 4.17 -8.07
CA GLU A 164 2.44 2.72 -8.23
C GLU A 164 1.31 2.20 -7.32
N PRO A 165 0.55 1.17 -7.74
CA PRO A 165 0.60 0.55 -9.05
C PRO A 165 -0.12 1.36 -10.13
N ILE A 166 0.22 1.11 -11.40
CA ILE A 166 -0.51 1.67 -12.53
C ILE A 166 -1.88 1.01 -12.69
N GLN A 167 -2.83 1.75 -13.25
CA GLN A 167 -4.19 1.27 -13.50
C GLN A 167 -4.22 0.00 -14.37
N GLY A 168 -4.92 -1.03 -13.90
CA GLY A 168 -5.21 -2.24 -14.68
C GLY A 168 -4.07 -3.25 -14.75
N ILE A 169 -3.05 -3.14 -13.91
CA ILE A 169 -1.96 -4.12 -13.87
C ILE A 169 -2.48 -5.51 -13.50
N ILE A 170 -1.93 -6.54 -14.16
CA ILE A 170 -2.18 -7.96 -13.86
C ILE A 170 -0.91 -8.53 -13.21
N THR A 171 -1.05 -9.26 -12.10
CA THR A 171 0.07 -9.87 -11.38
C THR A 171 -0.32 -11.21 -10.74
N ASN A 172 0.67 -12.07 -10.47
CA ASN A 172 0.47 -13.29 -9.67
C ASN A 172 0.91 -13.15 -8.20
N ARG A 173 1.37 -11.97 -7.80
CA ARG A 173 1.92 -11.73 -6.46
C ARG A 173 0.86 -11.78 -5.35
N GLY A 174 1.35 -12.03 -4.13
CA GLY A 174 0.59 -12.02 -2.87
C GLY A 174 0.22 -10.62 -2.37
N SER A 175 1.04 -9.65 -2.71
CA SER A 175 0.94 -8.24 -2.33
C SER A 175 1.43 -7.35 -3.48
N ILE A 176 1.12 -6.06 -3.40
CA ILE A 176 1.65 -5.05 -4.31
C ILE A 176 2.11 -3.83 -3.54
N LEU A 177 3.19 -3.23 -4.03
CA LEU A 177 3.71 -1.99 -3.51
C LEU A 177 2.83 -0.83 -4.00
N VAL A 178 2.37 -0.02 -3.05
CA VAL A 178 1.59 1.19 -3.31
C VAL A 178 2.48 2.37 -2.96
N ARG A 179 2.78 3.23 -3.94
CA ARG A 179 3.64 4.40 -3.80
C ARG A 179 2.94 5.63 -4.33
N GLY A 180 3.08 6.74 -3.64
CA GLY A 180 2.51 8.00 -4.08
C GLY A 180 3.07 9.20 -3.34
N VAL A 181 2.60 10.36 -3.75
CA VAL A 181 2.93 11.66 -3.17
C VAL A 181 1.65 12.39 -2.82
N ALA A 182 1.53 12.80 -1.57
CA ALA A 182 0.48 13.69 -1.10
C ALA A 182 1.07 15.10 -0.91
N ASN A 183 0.40 16.14 -1.41
CA ASN A 183 0.80 17.54 -1.16
C ASN A 183 -0.41 18.39 -0.80
N ASP A 184 -0.20 19.35 0.10
CA ASP A 184 -1.20 20.33 0.50
C ASP A 184 -0.52 21.68 0.80
N ASP A 185 -1.20 22.79 0.52
CA ASP A 185 -0.66 24.14 0.74
C ASP A 185 -0.62 24.53 2.22
N LEU A 186 -1.55 23.98 3.02
CA LEU A 186 -1.46 24.03 4.46
C LEU A 186 -0.67 22.85 4.96
N TYR A 187 -1.25 21.65 5.08
CA TYR A 187 -0.55 20.42 5.47
C TYR A 187 -1.43 19.18 5.26
N VAL A 188 -0.81 18.09 4.80
CA VAL A 188 -1.38 16.73 4.81
C VAL A 188 -1.36 16.18 6.23
N ASP A 189 -2.50 15.75 6.74
CA ASP A 189 -2.71 15.24 8.11
C ASP A 189 -2.79 13.71 8.21
N SER A 190 -3.37 13.05 7.21
CA SER A 190 -3.45 11.59 7.21
C SER A 190 -3.49 11.02 5.79
N ILE A 191 -3.02 9.78 5.68
CA ILE A 191 -3.08 8.97 4.46
C ILE A 191 -3.66 7.62 4.84
N VAL A 192 -4.71 7.21 4.14
CA VAL A 192 -5.42 5.95 4.35
C VAL A 192 -5.31 5.12 3.08
N VAL A 193 -4.77 3.90 3.19
CA VAL A 193 -4.63 2.96 2.07
C VAL A 193 -5.47 1.73 2.35
N GLN A 194 -6.45 1.43 1.49
CA GLN A 194 -7.43 0.36 1.69
C GLN A 194 -8.12 0.38 3.07
N GLY A 195 -8.44 1.58 3.57
CA GLY A 195 -9.07 1.75 4.89
C GLY A 195 -8.12 1.59 6.07
N GLN A 196 -6.82 1.37 5.85
CA GLN A 196 -5.79 1.34 6.87
C GLN A 196 -5.02 2.67 6.92
N ASP A 197 -4.96 3.29 8.09
CA ASP A 197 -4.19 4.50 8.31
C ASP A 197 -2.68 4.22 8.22
N LEU A 198 -1.97 5.03 7.42
CA LEU A 198 -0.53 5.07 7.44
C LEU A 198 -0.05 5.94 8.59
N ILE A 199 0.92 5.44 9.36
CA ILE A 199 1.53 6.18 10.45
C ILE A 199 2.39 7.29 9.86
N ILE A 200 2.04 8.54 10.16
CA ILE A 200 2.88 9.72 9.89
C ILE A 200 3.24 10.40 11.21
N ASP A 201 4.48 10.87 11.32
CA ASP A 201 5.00 11.51 12.54
C ASP A 201 4.20 12.78 12.91
N TYR A 202 3.99 13.65 11.92
CA TYR A 202 3.24 14.90 12.04
C TYR A 202 2.86 15.42 10.65
N ALA A 203 1.90 16.35 10.60
CA ALA A 203 1.40 16.90 9.36
C ALA A 203 2.47 17.68 8.57
N GLN A 204 2.57 17.45 7.27
CA GLN A 204 3.62 18.01 6.40
C GLN A 204 3.00 18.54 5.09
N ASP A 205 3.65 19.51 4.47
CA ASP A 205 3.25 20.09 3.18
C ASP A 205 3.34 19.06 2.05
N ARG A 206 4.32 18.15 2.15
CA ARG A 206 4.50 17.01 1.24
C ARG A 206 4.83 15.73 2.01
N ILE A 207 4.19 14.63 1.62
CA ILE A 207 4.47 13.29 2.14
C ILE A 207 4.62 12.33 0.96
N ASP A 208 5.83 11.83 0.75
CA ASP A 208 6.06 10.65 -0.09
C ASP A 208 5.75 9.40 0.77
N PHE A 209 4.90 8.51 0.29
CA PHE A 209 4.48 7.32 1.04
C PHE A 209 4.66 6.04 0.23
N GLU A 210 4.88 4.95 0.95
CA GLU A 210 5.06 3.61 0.40
C GLU A 210 4.50 2.57 1.39
N THR A 211 3.68 1.64 0.90
CA THR A 211 3.14 0.54 1.72
C THR A 211 2.89 -0.69 0.87
N GLU A 212 2.99 -1.88 1.47
CA GLU A 212 2.56 -3.12 0.83
C GLU A 212 1.09 -3.39 1.14
N VAL A 213 0.32 -3.59 0.07
CA VAL A 213 -1.09 -3.95 0.15
C VAL A 213 -1.26 -5.42 -0.21
N PRO A 214 -1.81 -6.27 0.68
CA PRO A 214 -2.16 -7.64 0.35
C PRO A 214 -3.16 -7.70 -0.81
N LEU A 215 -2.94 -8.62 -1.73
CA LEU A 215 -3.82 -8.83 -2.87
C LEU A 215 -4.54 -10.19 -2.75
N PRO A 216 -5.79 -10.19 -2.25
CA PRO A 216 -6.71 -11.30 -2.45
C PRO A 216 -6.83 -11.73 -3.91
N ARG A 217 -7.35 -12.95 -4.15
CA ARG A 217 -7.63 -13.42 -5.52
C ARG A 217 -8.63 -12.49 -6.22
N ASN A 218 -8.59 -12.50 -7.56
CA ASN A 218 -9.46 -11.73 -8.46
C ASN A 218 -9.08 -10.24 -8.54
N THR A 219 -10.06 -9.41 -8.87
CA THR A 219 -9.92 -7.97 -9.01
C THR A 219 -9.92 -7.29 -7.65
N ASN A 220 -8.90 -6.45 -7.43
CA ASN A 220 -8.74 -5.64 -6.23
C ASN A 220 -8.83 -4.17 -6.63
N GLU A 221 -9.65 -3.39 -5.93
CA GLU A 221 -9.65 -1.94 -6.01
C GLU A 221 -8.84 -1.40 -4.82
N ILE A 222 -7.71 -0.75 -5.11
CA ILE A 222 -6.86 -0.13 -4.10
C ILE A 222 -7.21 1.35 -4.06
N THR A 223 -7.89 1.78 -3.00
CA THR A 223 -8.20 3.18 -2.76
C THR A 223 -7.19 3.79 -1.79
N VAL A 224 -6.63 4.93 -2.18
CA VAL A 224 -5.82 5.80 -1.33
C VAL A 224 -6.59 7.08 -1.09
N THR A 225 -6.71 7.48 0.18
CA THR A 225 -7.36 8.72 0.60
C THR A 225 -6.39 9.55 1.41
N VAL A 226 -6.26 10.82 1.08
CA VAL A 226 -5.46 11.80 1.82
C VAL A 226 -6.38 12.83 2.45
N THR A 227 -6.05 13.27 3.66
CA THR A 227 -6.83 14.25 4.42
C THR A 227 -5.92 15.40 4.85
N ASP A 228 -6.38 16.64 4.72
CA ASP A 228 -5.70 17.84 5.22
C ASP A 228 -5.98 18.07 6.73
N LEU A 229 -5.30 19.04 7.34
CA LEU A 229 -5.48 19.38 8.77
C LEU A 229 -6.87 19.89 9.15
N VAL A 230 -7.68 20.32 8.18
CA VAL A 230 -9.03 20.84 8.41
C VAL A 230 -10.11 19.86 7.96
N GLY A 231 -9.72 18.64 7.59
CA GLY A 231 -10.61 17.51 7.31
C GLY A 231 -11.07 17.38 5.86
N ARG A 232 -10.53 18.13 4.89
CA ARG A 232 -10.86 17.90 3.48
C ARG A 232 -10.05 16.73 2.93
N THR A 233 -10.67 16.00 2.03
CA THR A 233 -10.10 14.78 1.47
C THR A 233 -9.97 14.82 -0.04
N ALA A 234 -9.00 14.06 -0.55
CA ALA A 234 -8.89 13.64 -1.93
C ALA A 234 -8.59 12.14 -1.97
N SER A 235 -9.15 11.45 -2.97
CA SER A 235 -8.98 9.99 -3.10
C SER A 235 -8.64 9.61 -4.54
N GLN A 236 -7.85 8.56 -4.69
CA GLN A 236 -7.54 7.93 -5.96
C GLN A 236 -7.65 6.41 -5.81
N SER A 237 -8.29 5.75 -6.77
CA SER A 237 -8.39 4.29 -6.83
C SER A 237 -7.60 3.75 -8.02
N VAL A 238 -6.97 2.59 -7.84
CA VAL A 238 -6.42 1.79 -8.95
C VAL A 238 -6.91 0.35 -8.90
N ILE A 239 -7.18 -0.20 -10.08
CA ILE A 239 -7.62 -1.59 -10.23
C ILE A 239 -6.40 -2.47 -10.49
N VAL A 240 -6.24 -3.51 -9.68
CA VAL A 240 -5.22 -4.55 -9.82
C VAL A 240 -5.90 -5.90 -10.00
N GLN A 241 -5.52 -6.65 -11.02
CA GLN A 241 -6.02 -8.00 -11.25
C GLN A 241 -5.00 -9.03 -10.80
N VAL A 242 -5.45 -10.01 -10.03
CA VAL A 242 -4.61 -11.12 -9.58
C VAL A 242 -4.94 -12.38 -10.37
N ASP A 243 -3.94 -12.89 -11.08
CA ASP A 243 -3.99 -14.20 -11.73
C ASP A 243 -2.89 -15.10 -11.16
N ARG A 244 -3.32 -16.19 -10.51
CA ARG A 244 -2.43 -17.22 -9.93
C ARG A 244 -2.66 -18.58 -10.57
N GLU A 245 -3.42 -18.63 -11.65
CA GLU A 245 -3.73 -19.86 -12.35
C GLU A 245 -2.78 -20.01 -13.52
N GLY A 246 -2.14 -21.18 -13.63
CA GLY A 246 -1.30 -21.49 -14.78
C GLY A 246 -2.13 -21.98 -15.97
N PRO A 247 -1.54 -21.99 -17.17
CA PRO A 247 -2.20 -22.51 -18.37
C PRO A 247 -2.68 -23.94 -18.19
N VAL A 248 -3.82 -24.29 -18.77
CA VAL A 248 -4.37 -25.65 -18.72
C VAL A 248 -3.89 -26.45 -19.94
N PHE A 249 -3.37 -27.65 -19.70
CA PHE A 249 -3.08 -28.63 -20.77
C PHE A 249 -4.25 -29.61 -20.92
N SER A 250 -4.73 -29.78 -22.15
CA SER A 250 -5.70 -30.81 -22.53
C SER A 250 -5.05 -31.81 -23.48
N LEU A 251 -4.72 -32.99 -22.96
CA LEU A 251 -4.18 -34.09 -23.76
C LEU A 251 -5.27 -34.68 -24.67
N ARG A 252 -5.00 -34.80 -25.96
CA ARG A 252 -5.89 -35.47 -26.93
C ARG A 252 -5.41 -36.87 -27.28
N GLU A 253 -4.12 -37.04 -27.56
CA GLU A 253 -3.55 -38.33 -27.91
C GLU A 253 -2.08 -38.43 -27.49
N LEU A 254 -1.69 -39.61 -27.00
CA LEU A 254 -0.31 -39.98 -26.72
C LEU A 254 -0.03 -41.37 -27.32
N LYS A 255 0.94 -41.45 -28.23
CA LYS A 255 1.33 -42.69 -28.93
C LYS A 255 2.82 -42.92 -28.77
N VAL A 256 3.20 -44.04 -28.18
CA VAL A 256 4.61 -44.49 -28.09
C VAL A 256 4.94 -45.35 -29.30
N SER A 257 6.12 -45.17 -29.89
CA SER A 257 6.56 -46.00 -31.01
C SER A 257 6.76 -47.46 -30.57
N PRO A 258 6.56 -48.45 -31.46
CA PRO A 258 6.74 -49.87 -31.10
C PRO A 258 8.14 -50.21 -30.58
N THR A 259 9.15 -49.44 -31.00
CA THR A 259 10.54 -49.53 -30.56
C THR A 259 10.80 -48.90 -29.19
N GLY A 260 9.86 -48.13 -28.66
CA GLY A 260 10.03 -47.38 -27.40
C GLY A 260 11.01 -46.20 -27.49
N THR A 261 11.41 -45.80 -28.70
CA THR A 261 12.43 -44.76 -28.93
C THR A 261 11.86 -43.38 -29.20
N SER A 262 10.55 -43.26 -29.40
CA SER A 262 9.89 -41.95 -29.61
C SER A 262 8.42 -41.99 -29.19
N ALA A 263 7.85 -40.83 -28.87
CA ALA A 263 6.42 -40.66 -28.62
C ALA A 263 5.85 -39.48 -29.42
N SER A 264 4.61 -39.62 -29.89
CA SER A 264 3.83 -38.55 -30.51
C SER A 264 2.73 -38.09 -29.56
N LEU A 265 2.64 -36.78 -29.38
CA LEU A 265 1.75 -36.10 -28.45
C LEU A 265 0.88 -35.10 -29.23
N THR A 266 -0.44 -35.21 -29.10
CA THR A 266 -1.37 -34.16 -29.55
C THR A 266 -2.22 -33.64 -28.42
N GLY A 267 -2.47 -32.33 -28.41
CA GLY A 267 -3.26 -31.69 -27.37
C GLY A 267 -3.43 -30.20 -27.61
N THR A 268 -4.03 -29.51 -26.64
CA THR A 268 -4.19 -28.06 -26.64
C THR A 268 -3.79 -27.47 -25.31
N ALA A 269 -2.99 -26.40 -25.32
CA ALA A 269 -2.73 -25.55 -24.17
C ALA A 269 -3.65 -24.33 -24.24
N PHE A 270 -4.28 -23.96 -23.12
CA PHE A 270 -5.18 -22.82 -23.04
C PHE A 270 -4.91 -21.99 -21.80
N ASP A 271 -4.89 -20.67 -21.96
CA ASP A 271 -4.80 -19.70 -20.87
C ASP A 271 -5.60 -18.44 -21.25
N PRO A 272 -6.51 -17.93 -20.39
CA PRO A 272 -7.28 -16.72 -20.67
C PRO A 272 -6.42 -15.48 -20.93
N ASN A 273 -5.27 -15.39 -20.25
CA ASN A 273 -4.31 -14.29 -20.35
C ASN A 273 -3.15 -14.60 -21.32
N GLY A 274 -3.11 -15.81 -21.85
CA GLY A 274 -2.26 -16.22 -22.96
C GLY A 274 -1.18 -17.21 -22.55
N VAL A 275 -0.91 -18.16 -23.43
CA VAL A 275 0.19 -19.12 -23.24
C VAL A 275 1.48 -18.47 -23.72
N GLN A 276 2.52 -18.47 -22.88
CA GLN A 276 3.81 -17.82 -23.14
C GLN A 276 4.93 -18.81 -23.46
N SER A 277 4.89 -20.02 -22.92
CA SER A 277 5.81 -21.09 -23.30
C SER A 277 5.18 -22.46 -23.16
N ILE A 278 5.64 -23.39 -23.99
CA ILE A 278 5.28 -24.79 -23.98
C ILE A 278 6.55 -25.60 -24.15
N ARG A 279 6.86 -26.44 -23.17
CA ARG A 279 7.97 -27.39 -23.19
C ARG A 279 7.44 -28.80 -23.04
N VAL A 280 7.89 -29.70 -23.90
CA VAL A 280 7.56 -31.14 -23.85
C VAL A 280 8.86 -31.92 -23.83
N GLY A 281 9.17 -32.55 -22.71
CA GLY A 281 10.48 -33.16 -22.46
C GLY A 281 11.59 -32.12 -22.54
N GLN A 282 12.51 -32.29 -23.48
CA GLN A 282 13.61 -31.35 -23.76
C GLN A 282 13.30 -30.38 -24.92
N SER A 283 12.11 -30.47 -25.53
CA SER A 283 11.75 -29.69 -26.71
C SER A 283 10.90 -28.47 -26.34
N ASP A 284 11.38 -27.28 -26.69
CA ASP A 284 10.61 -26.04 -26.61
C ASP A 284 9.81 -25.84 -27.92
N LEU A 285 8.50 -25.62 -27.81
CA LEU A 285 7.64 -25.39 -28.96
C LEU A 285 7.58 -23.90 -29.29
N ALA A 286 7.69 -23.58 -30.58
CA ALA A 286 7.32 -22.26 -31.08
C ALA A 286 5.80 -22.10 -30.98
N ILE A 287 5.35 -21.03 -30.33
CA ILE A 287 3.93 -20.72 -30.14
C ILE A 287 3.56 -19.41 -30.85
N GLN A 288 2.28 -19.28 -31.16
CA GLN A 288 1.72 -18.01 -31.63
C GLN A 288 1.21 -17.20 -30.43
N LYS A 289 1.14 -15.87 -30.55
CA LYS A 289 0.49 -15.08 -29.51
C LYS A 289 -1.01 -15.40 -29.50
N GLY A 290 -1.54 -15.80 -28.35
CA GLY A 290 -2.97 -16.08 -28.21
C GLY A 290 -3.28 -16.89 -26.95
N THR A 291 -4.57 -17.11 -26.73
CA THR A 291 -5.11 -17.82 -25.56
C THR A 291 -5.10 -19.33 -25.71
N SER A 292 -4.92 -19.85 -26.93
CA SER A 292 -4.94 -21.29 -27.21
C SER A 292 -3.83 -21.67 -28.18
N GLN A 293 -3.10 -22.74 -27.89
CA GLN A 293 -2.06 -23.31 -28.74
C GLN A 293 -2.32 -24.79 -28.99
N THR A 294 -2.23 -25.20 -30.24
CA THR A 294 -2.26 -26.63 -30.60
C THR A 294 -0.86 -27.21 -30.45
N ILE A 295 -0.78 -28.35 -29.78
CA ILE A 295 0.44 -29.13 -29.61
C ILE A 295 0.29 -30.36 -30.50
N ASP A 296 1.21 -30.53 -31.44
CA ASP A 296 1.39 -31.73 -32.25
C ASP A 296 2.90 -31.93 -32.42
N LEU A 297 3.47 -32.82 -31.61
CA LEU A 297 4.91 -33.00 -31.52
C LEU A 297 5.28 -34.48 -31.42
N LYS A 298 6.39 -34.84 -32.08
CA LYS A 298 7.10 -36.09 -31.84
C LYS A 298 8.36 -35.80 -31.03
N VAL A 299 8.53 -36.49 -29.92
CA VAL A 299 9.71 -36.42 -29.06
C VAL A 299 10.45 -37.76 -29.06
N ASP A 300 11.78 -37.70 -29.06
CA ASP A 300 12.62 -38.88 -28.89
C ASP A 300 12.69 -39.25 -27.41
N LEU A 301 12.75 -40.55 -27.12
CA LEU A 301 12.78 -41.10 -25.77
C LEU A 301 14.16 -41.67 -25.46
N GLU A 302 14.66 -41.38 -24.26
CA GLU A 302 15.86 -42.03 -23.76
C GLU A 302 15.58 -43.51 -23.41
N PRO A 303 16.59 -44.40 -23.50
CA PRO A 303 16.43 -45.80 -23.13
C PRO A 303 15.92 -45.95 -21.68
N GLY A 304 14.72 -46.52 -21.52
CA GLY A 304 14.09 -46.71 -20.21
C GLY A 304 13.27 -45.54 -19.69
N GLN A 305 13.09 -44.47 -20.47
CA GLN A 305 12.23 -43.34 -20.11
C GLN A 305 10.77 -43.79 -19.96
N SER A 306 10.20 -43.60 -18.76
CA SER A 306 8.84 -44.04 -18.41
C SER A 306 7.81 -42.91 -18.42
N ALA A 307 8.24 -41.65 -18.50
CA ALA A 307 7.35 -40.49 -18.54
C ALA A 307 7.91 -39.33 -19.37
N ILE A 308 7.00 -38.48 -19.87
CA ILE A 308 7.32 -37.19 -20.50
C ILE A 308 6.75 -36.08 -19.64
N GLN A 309 7.59 -35.10 -19.30
CA GLN A 309 7.12 -33.88 -18.64
C GLN A 309 6.59 -32.88 -19.67
N VAL A 310 5.44 -32.30 -19.39
CA VAL A 310 4.91 -31.14 -20.10
C VAL A 310 4.91 -29.96 -19.13
N GLU A 311 5.50 -28.84 -19.53
CA GLU A 311 5.52 -27.60 -18.76
C GLU A 311 4.94 -26.48 -19.62
N LEU A 312 3.94 -25.79 -19.09
CA LEU A 312 3.33 -24.61 -19.68
C LEU A 312 3.59 -23.41 -18.77
N ALA A 313 3.83 -22.24 -19.34
CA ALA A 313 3.88 -20.99 -18.59
C ALA A 313 3.05 -19.90 -19.27
N ASP A 314 2.47 -19.00 -18.47
CA ASP A 314 1.83 -17.77 -18.95
C ASP A 314 2.80 -16.57 -18.95
N GLY A 315 2.29 -15.41 -19.35
CA GLY A 315 3.06 -14.15 -19.34
C GLY A 315 3.29 -13.55 -17.96
N PHE A 316 2.71 -14.10 -16.90
CA PHE A 316 2.73 -13.60 -15.53
C PHE A 316 3.58 -14.47 -14.60
N GLY A 317 4.14 -15.57 -15.11
CA GLY A 317 5.01 -16.50 -14.40
C GLY A 317 4.27 -17.66 -13.72
N ASN A 318 2.96 -17.81 -13.97
CA ASN A 318 2.23 -18.99 -13.53
C ASN A 318 2.61 -20.16 -14.43
N THR A 319 2.83 -21.33 -13.82
CA THR A 319 3.28 -22.54 -14.52
C THR A 319 2.39 -23.73 -14.20
N THR A 320 2.18 -24.57 -15.20
CA THR A 320 1.50 -25.86 -15.07
C THR A 320 2.45 -26.95 -15.53
N ARG A 321 2.68 -27.95 -14.66
CA ARG A 321 3.52 -29.11 -14.96
C ARG A 321 2.70 -30.38 -14.92
N ALA A 322 2.92 -31.25 -15.91
CA ALA A 322 2.26 -32.55 -16.02
C ALA A 322 3.30 -33.63 -16.34
N LEU A 323 3.14 -34.82 -15.73
CA LEU A 323 3.89 -36.02 -16.11
C LEU A 323 2.98 -36.97 -16.87
N LEU A 324 3.34 -37.26 -18.11
CA LEU A 324 2.63 -38.20 -18.98
C LEU A 324 3.29 -39.56 -18.90
N ASP A 325 2.61 -40.53 -18.32
CA ASP A 325 3.09 -41.91 -18.18
C ASP A 325 3.07 -42.65 -19.53
N LEU A 326 4.23 -43.17 -19.94
CA LEU A 326 4.44 -43.90 -21.19
C LEU A 326 4.22 -45.42 -21.04
N THR A 327 4.11 -45.91 -19.81
CA THR A 327 4.02 -47.34 -19.50
C THR A 327 2.60 -47.90 -19.65
N GLN A 328 1.59 -47.03 -19.77
CA GLN A 328 0.23 -47.45 -20.08
C GLN A 328 0.14 -47.96 -21.52
N LYS A 329 0.17 -49.29 -21.68
CA LYS A 329 -0.04 -49.96 -22.96
C LYS A 329 -1.41 -49.56 -23.53
N SER A 330 -1.40 -48.94 -24.71
CA SER A 330 -2.56 -48.79 -25.58
C SER A 330 -3.23 -50.15 -25.78
N GLY A 331 -4.29 -50.39 -25.02
CA GLY A 331 -4.97 -51.67 -24.89
C GLY A 331 -6.46 -51.51 -24.64
N SER A 332 -7.05 -50.42 -25.13
CA SER A 332 -8.44 -50.33 -25.59
C SER A 332 -8.62 -48.90 -26.07
N ALA A 333 -9.07 -48.74 -27.31
CA ALA A 333 -9.50 -47.46 -27.84
C ALA A 333 -10.76 -47.01 -27.07
N LYS A 334 -10.57 -46.43 -25.89
CA LYS A 334 -11.45 -45.38 -25.41
C LYS A 334 -10.72 -44.07 -25.69
N PRO A 335 -11.37 -43.08 -26.33
CA PRO A 335 -10.76 -41.77 -26.48
C PRO A 335 -10.35 -41.34 -25.08
N PHE A 336 -9.07 -41.00 -24.88
CA PHE A 336 -8.65 -40.35 -23.66
C PHE A 336 -9.56 -39.12 -23.54
N GLY A 337 -10.55 -39.19 -22.65
CA GLY A 337 -11.33 -38.02 -22.26
C GLY A 337 -10.31 -36.99 -21.79
N ALA A 338 -10.40 -35.77 -22.31
CA ALA A 338 -9.40 -34.73 -22.13
C ALA A 338 -8.86 -34.73 -20.69
N ILE A 339 -7.63 -35.22 -20.50
CA ILE A 339 -6.99 -35.15 -19.19
C ILE A 339 -6.67 -33.68 -18.99
N ARG A 340 -7.43 -33.02 -18.12
CA ARG A 340 -7.15 -31.66 -17.68
C ARG A 340 -6.12 -31.73 -16.58
N VAL A 341 -4.92 -31.26 -16.86
CA VAL A 341 -3.92 -31.02 -15.82
C VAL A 341 -3.99 -29.52 -15.51
N ALA A 342 -4.42 -29.19 -14.30
CA ALA A 342 -4.52 -27.81 -13.81
C ALA A 342 -3.53 -27.59 -12.66
N ALA A 343 -3.02 -26.37 -12.55
CA ALA A 343 -2.19 -25.92 -11.43
C ALA A 343 -2.96 -25.95 -10.09
N LEU A 344 -2.22 -25.96 -8.98
CA LEU A 344 -2.75 -25.85 -7.61
C LEU A 344 -3.57 -24.55 -7.45
N GLY A 345 -4.91 -24.69 -7.40
CA GLY A 345 -5.84 -23.56 -7.26
C GLY A 345 -7.22 -23.75 -7.90
N PHE A 346 -7.39 -24.77 -8.74
CA PHE A 346 -8.63 -25.06 -9.46
C PHE A 346 -9.77 -25.51 -8.53
N ASP A 347 -10.96 -24.89 -8.61
CA ASP A 347 -12.17 -25.37 -7.91
C ASP A 347 -12.69 -26.66 -8.60
N PRO A 348 -12.65 -27.82 -7.94
CA PRO A 348 -13.03 -29.10 -8.53
C PRO A 348 -14.52 -29.22 -8.87
N ARG A 349 -15.37 -28.23 -8.53
CA ARG A 349 -16.80 -28.25 -8.87
C ARG A 349 -17.10 -28.19 -10.37
N TRP A 350 -16.13 -27.87 -11.22
CA TRP A 350 -16.26 -27.91 -12.67
C TRP A 350 -15.89 -29.27 -13.31
N LEU A 351 -15.52 -30.29 -12.52
CA LEU A 351 -15.13 -31.64 -12.99
C LEU A 351 -16.31 -32.63 -13.14
N VAL A 352 -17.54 -32.16 -13.31
CA VAL A 352 -18.66 -33.08 -13.58
C VAL A 352 -18.69 -33.44 -15.06
N GLY A 353 -17.93 -34.49 -15.42
CA GLY A 353 -17.99 -35.08 -16.75
C GLY A 353 -16.98 -36.20 -16.96
N ALA A 354 -17.41 -37.42 -16.66
CA ALA A 354 -16.79 -38.72 -16.95
C ALA A 354 -15.64 -39.17 -16.04
N GLY A 355 -15.93 -40.21 -15.25
CA GLY A 355 -14.96 -40.88 -14.39
C GLY A 355 -13.96 -41.73 -15.17
N ALA A 356 -12.68 -41.57 -14.85
CA ALA A 356 -11.64 -42.60 -14.72
C ALA A 356 -10.30 -41.93 -14.37
N SER A 357 -9.58 -42.55 -13.43
CA SER A 357 -8.16 -42.34 -13.06
C SER A 357 -7.55 -40.95 -13.29
N ALA A 358 -7.54 -40.14 -12.24
CA ALA A 358 -6.74 -38.91 -12.19
C ALA A 358 -5.23 -39.25 -12.31
N PRO A 359 -4.45 -38.52 -13.12
CA PRO A 359 -3.00 -38.63 -13.10
C PRO A 359 -2.48 -38.27 -11.70
N ARG A 360 -1.37 -38.89 -11.30
CA ARG A 360 -0.71 -38.59 -10.04
C ARG A 360 -0.10 -37.19 -10.14
N ILE A 361 -0.75 -36.22 -9.48
CA ILE A 361 -0.23 -34.88 -9.29
C ILE A 361 0.84 -34.99 -8.20
N GLU A 362 2.12 -34.88 -8.56
CA GLU A 362 3.22 -34.79 -7.59
C GLU A 362 3.47 -33.32 -7.23
N PHE A 363 3.61 -33.05 -5.93
CA PHE A 363 3.68 -31.74 -5.28
C PHE A 363 5.01 -31.03 -5.47
#